data_AF-A0A1Q7D5A8-F1
#
_entry.id   AF-A0A1Q7D5A8-F1
#
_cell.length_a   1.000
_cell.length_b   1.000
_cell.length_c   1.000
_cell.angle_alpha   90.00
_cell.angle_beta   90.00
_cell.angle_gamma   90.00
#
_symmetry.space_group_name_H-M   'P 1'
#
loop_
_entity.id
_entity.type
_entity.pdbx_description
1 polymer ?
#
loop_
_entity_poly.entity_id
_entity_poly.type
_entity_poly.pdbx_seq_one_letter_code
_entity_poly.pdbx_strand_id
1 'polypeptide(L)'
;MGCHKITAADKPEIKKLAEYAGKGEPVPWVRVYKLPEFTYFPHKAHIRAAIRRQTCHGAVETMTTVGARTGQQLGNDLLNLVGLRPAAPPLTMGWCVECHRRENATHGTRAPLDCILNLVGLRPAAPLLTMGWCVECHRRENATRGSHAPLDCITCHH
;
A
#
# COMPACT_ATOMS: atom_id res chain seq x y z
N MET A 1 -16.14 -5.39 -22.37
CA MET A 1 -16.80 -4.06 -22.51
C MET A 1 -18.19 -4.08 -21.86
N GLY A 2 -18.45 -3.14 -20.94
CA GLY A 2 -19.74 -2.96 -20.26
C GLY A 2 -20.51 -1.77 -20.83
N CYS A 3 -20.61 -0.66 -20.06
CA CYS A 3 -21.42 0.51 -20.41
C CYS A 3 -21.05 1.19 -21.74
N HIS A 4 -19.76 1.24 -22.10
CA HIS A 4 -19.29 1.88 -23.33
C HIS A 4 -19.68 1.17 -24.63
N LYS A 5 -20.44 0.07 -24.56
CA LYS A 5 -21.13 -0.49 -25.72
C LYS A 5 -22.28 0.39 -26.22
N ILE A 6 -22.89 1.16 -25.33
CA ILE A 6 -24.09 1.98 -25.62
C ILE A 6 -23.90 3.47 -25.28
N THR A 7 -22.90 3.82 -24.47
CA THR A 7 -22.67 5.21 -24.03
C THR A 7 -21.36 5.76 -24.56
N ALA A 8 -21.44 6.90 -25.27
CA ALA A 8 -20.31 7.65 -25.81
C ALA A 8 -19.34 6.79 -26.66
N ALA A 9 -19.88 5.80 -27.37
CA ALA A 9 -19.14 4.86 -28.20
C ALA A 9 -18.42 5.53 -29.40
N ASP A 10 -18.87 6.71 -29.78
CA ASP A 10 -18.32 7.53 -30.85
C ASP A 10 -17.05 8.30 -30.44
N LYS A 11 -16.77 8.45 -29.13
CA LYS A 11 -15.59 9.17 -28.64
C LYS A 11 -14.28 8.45 -28.97
N PRO A 12 -13.21 9.18 -29.33
CA PRO A 12 -11.95 8.59 -29.79
C PRO A 12 -11.28 7.68 -28.75
N GLU A 13 -11.27 8.05 -27.47
CA GLU A 13 -10.68 7.20 -26.42
C GLU A 13 -11.49 5.91 -26.17
N ILE A 14 -12.81 5.94 -26.37
CA ILE A 14 -13.67 4.77 -26.22
C ILE A 14 -13.50 3.81 -27.40
N LYS A 15 -13.26 4.34 -28.61
CA LYS A 15 -12.90 3.53 -29.78
C LYS A 15 -11.62 2.71 -29.54
N LYS A 16 -10.59 3.32 -28.93
CA LYS A 16 -9.38 2.58 -28.53
C LYS A 16 -9.71 1.43 -27.57
N LEU A 17 -10.57 1.66 -26.57
CA LEU A 17 -11.00 0.60 -25.64
C LEU A 17 -11.76 -0.52 -26.38
N ALA A 18 -12.59 -0.17 -27.37
CA ALA A 18 -13.30 -1.14 -28.20
C ALA A 18 -12.35 -1.97 -29.08
N GLU A 19 -11.30 -1.34 -29.64
CA GLU A 19 -10.26 -2.02 -30.42
C GLU A 19 -9.49 -3.04 -29.59
N TYR A 20 -8.99 -2.64 -28.40
CA TYR A 20 -8.33 -3.57 -27.47
C TYR A 20 -9.25 -4.73 -27.08
N ALA A 21 -10.52 -4.43 -26.79
CA ALA A 21 -11.51 -5.46 -26.47
C ALA A 21 -11.80 -6.40 -27.66
N GLY A 22 -11.81 -5.89 -28.90
CA GLY A 22 -12.02 -6.69 -30.11
C GLY A 22 -10.84 -7.60 -30.44
N LYS A 23 -9.62 -7.16 -30.14
CA LYS A 23 -8.39 -7.95 -30.26
C LYS A 23 -8.20 -8.96 -29.12
N GLY A 24 -8.98 -8.85 -28.03
CA GLY A 24 -8.76 -9.64 -26.82
C GLY A 24 -7.50 -9.24 -26.04
N GLU A 25 -6.97 -8.05 -26.30
CA GLU A 25 -5.74 -7.55 -25.68
C GLU A 25 -6.07 -6.68 -24.45
N PRO A 26 -5.28 -6.77 -23.37
CA PRO A 26 -5.44 -5.88 -22.22
C PRO A 26 -4.99 -4.46 -22.56
N VAL A 27 -5.73 -3.48 -22.05
CA VAL A 27 -5.34 -2.07 -22.18
C VAL A 27 -4.05 -1.83 -21.37
N PRO A 28 -3.01 -1.21 -21.95
CA PRO A 28 -1.73 -0.98 -21.30
C PRO A 28 -1.79 0.20 -20.31
N TRP A 29 -2.48 0.00 -19.18
CA TRP A 29 -2.61 1.02 -18.15
C TRP A 29 -1.27 1.38 -17.52
N VAL A 30 -0.97 2.68 -17.44
CA VAL A 30 0.16 3.19 -16.66
C VAL A 30 -0.23 3.22 -15.18
N ARG A 31 0.51 2.49 -14.35
CA ARG A 31 0.29 2.49 -12.90
C ARG A 31 0.84 3.78 -12.30
N VAL A 32 -0.06 4.63 -11.78
CA VAL A 32 0.28 5.95 -11.24
C VAL A 32 0.85 5.87 -9.83
N TYR A 33 0.18 5.16 -8.91
CA TYR A 33 0.67 4.95 -7.55
C TYR A 33 1.42 3.61 -7.48
N LYS A 34 2.75 3.68 -7.40
CA LYS A 34 3.60 2.51 -7.27
C LYS A 34 4.47 2.65 -6.02
N LEU A 35 4.22 1.78 -5.04
CA LEU A 35 5.11 1.59 -3.92
C LEU A 35 6.31 0.73 -4.36
N PRO A 36 7.45 0.79 -3.65
CA PRO A 36 8.57 -0.13 -3.91
C PRO A 36 8.12 -1.59 -3.86
N GLU A 37 8.71 -2.45 -4.69
CA GLU A 37 8.27 -3.85 -4.86
C GLU A 37 8.43 -4.69 -3.58
N PHE A 38 9.30 -4.28 -2.66
CA PHE A 38 9.49 -4.93 -1.36
C PHE A 38 8.44 -4.53 -0.31
N THR A 39 7.49 -3.66 -0.66
CA THR A 39 6.45 -3.17 0.26
C THR A 39 5.12 -3.86 -0.04
N TYR A 40 4.60 -4.61 0.93
CA TYR A 40 3.25 -5.16 0.86
C TYR A 40 2.22 -4.16 1.40
N PHE A 41 1.22 -3.80 0.58
CA PHE A 41 0.19 -2.82 0.95
C PHE A 41 -1.24 -3.36 0.75
N PRO A 42 -1.90 -3.87 1.81
CA PRO A 42 -3.27 -4.37 1.71
C PRO A 42 -4.29 -3.23 1.89
N HIS A 43 -5.03 -2.88 0.82
CA HIS A 43 -6.11 -1.89 0.88
C HIS A 43 -7.19 -2.23 1.93
N LYS A 44 -7.50 -3.53 2.10
CA LYS A 44 -8.57 -4.03 2.97
C LYS A 44 -8.43 -3.59 4.42
N ALA A 45 -7.22 -3.55 4.97
CA ALA A 45 -6.98 -3.15 6.35
C ALA A 45 -7.32 -1.67 6.57
N HIS A 46 -6.89 -0.81 5.65
CA HIS A 46 -7.12 0.64 5.69
C HIS A 46 -8.60 1.01 5.49
N ILE A 47 -9.30 0.30 4.60
CA ILE A 47 -10.73 0.49 4.39
C ILE A 47 -11.52 0.11 5.65
N ARG A 48 -11.15 -0.99 6.32
CA ARG A 48 -11.78 -1.42 7.58
C ARG A 48 -11.54 -0.45 8.73
N ALA A 49 -10.39 0.22 8.72
CA ALA A 49 -10.09 1.32 9.64
C ALA A 49 -10.77 2.65 9.25
N ALA A 50 -11.68 2.63 8.28
CA ALA A 50 -12.44 3.80 7.81
C ALA A 50 -11.56 4.98 7.33
N ILE A 51 -10.33 4.69 6.87
CA ILE A 51 -9.46 5.71 6.29
C ILE A 51 -10.04 6.16 4.95
N ARG A 52 -10.29 7.47 4.82
CA ARG A 52 -10.82 8.05 3.58
C ARG A 52 -9.84 7.86 2.42
N ARG A 53 -10.36 7.52 1.24
CA ARG A 53 -9.57 7.33 0.02
C ARG A 53 -8.81 8.60 -0.36
N GLN A 54 -9.43 9.75 -0.13
CA GLN A 54 -8.87 11.07 -0.41
C GLN A 54 -7.61 11.38 0.41
N THR A 55 -7.45 10.73 1.57
CA THR A 55 -6.23 10.88 2.38
C THR A 55 -4.99 10.38 1.62
N CYS A 56 -5.14 9.34 0.80
CA CYS A 56 -4.04 8.72 0.06
C CYS A 56 -3.95 9.18 -1.40
N HIS A 57 -5.09 9.25 -2.09
CA HIS A 57 -5.15 9.50 -3.54
C HIS A 57 -5.56 10.94 -3.89
N GLY A 58 -5.83 11.79 -2.90
CA GLY A 58 -6.41 13.12 -3.12
C GLY A 58 -7.87 13.05 -3.58
N ALA A 59 -8.42 14.18 -3.99
CA ALA A 59 -9.81 14.31 -4.46
C ALA A 59 -9.99 13.71 -5.88
N VAL A 60 -9.89 12.39 -6.00
CA VAL A 60 -10.00 11.65 -7.27
C VAL A 60 -11.32 11.94 -7.98
N GLU A 61 -12.39 12.22 -7.24
CA GLU A 61 -13.71 12.59 -7.77
C GLU A 61 -13.70 13.85 -8.64
N THR A 62 -12.76 14.77 -8.41
CA THR A 62 -12.60 16.00 -9.20
C THR A 62 -11.39 15.95 -10.13
N MET A 63 -10.64 14.85 -10.15
CA MET A 63 -9.46 14.71 -11.02
C MET A 63 -9.88 14.32 -12.43
N THR A 64 -9.55 15.17 -13.40
CA THR A 64 -9.68 14.80 -14.83
C THR A 64 -8.72 13.67 -15.21
N THR A 65 -7.52 13.70 -14.64
CA THR A 65 -6.47 12.68 -14.83
C THR A 65 -5.80 12.41 -13.49
N VAL A 66 -5.61 11.13 -13.15
CA VAL A 66 -4.93 10.74 -11.91
C VAL A 66 -3.42 10.93 -12.09
N GLY A 67 -2.80 11.66 -11.16
CA GLY A 67 -1.36 11.88 -11.10
C GLY A 67 -0.82 11.63 -9.70
N ALA A 68 0.36 11.03 -9.61
CA ALA A 68 1.06 10.82 -8.34
C ALA A 68 2.33 11.65 -8.29
N ARG A 69 2.56 12.32 -7.16
CA ARG A 69 3.86 12.87 -6.77
C ARG A 69 4.53 11.90 -5.78
N THR A 70 4.82 10.70 -6.25
CA THR A 70 5.50 9.67 -5.46
C THR A 70 7.00 9.70 -5.77
N GLY A 71 7.85 9.89 -4.76
CA GLY A 71 9.31 9.81 -4.93
C GLY A 71 10.08 10.96 -4.30
N GLN A 72 11.40 10.93 -4.46
CA GLN A 72 12.30 12.02 -4.11
C GLN A 72 11.96 13.24 -4.97
N GLN A 73 11.91 14.41 -4.33
CA GLN A 73 11.71 15.68 -5.01
C GLN A 73 12.88 16.56 -4.64
N LEU A 74 13.54 17.15 -5.65
CA LEU A 74 14.69 18.02 -5.45
C LEU A 74 14.42 19.11 -4.40
N GLY A 75 13.21 19.67 -4.38
CA GLY A 75 12.81 20.65 -3.36
C GLY A 75 12.81 20.09 -1.93
N ASN A 76 12.33 18.86 -1.73
CA ASN A 76 12.36 18.22 -0.41
C ASN A 76 13.79 17.86 0.00
N ASP A 77 14.62 17.43 -0.94
CA ASP A 77 16.02 17.09 -0.69
C ASP A 77 16.84 18.33 -0.30
N LEU A 78 16.61 19.46 -0.97
CA LEU A 78 17.21 20.75 -0.62
C LEU A 78 16.77 21.24 0.77
N LEU A 79 15.49 21.07 1.13
CA LEU A 79 15.01 21.42 2.47
C LEU A 79 15.68 20.57 3.55
N ASN A 80 15.81 19.26 3.32
CA ASN A 80 16.53 18.37 4.24
C ASN A 80 18.00 18.78 4.39
N LEU A 81 18.67 19.20 3.31
CA LEU A 81 20.07 19.64 3.32
C LEU A 81 20.29 20.88 4.20
N VAL A 82 19.33 21.80 4.25
CA VAL A 82 19.38 23.01 5.11
C VAL A 82 18.79 22.78 6.51
N GLY A 83 18.55 21.52 6.90
CA GLY A 83 18.05 21.16 8.23
C GLY A 83 16.54 21.34 8.42
N LEU A 84 15.79 21.66 7.36
CA LEU A 84 14.33 21.74 7.38
C LEU A 84 13.73 20.36 7.09
N ARG A 85 12.69 19.97 7.83
CA ARG A 85 11.99 18.68 7.65
C ARG A 85 10.66 18.89 6.93
N PRO A 86 10.61 18.83 5.59
CA PRO A 86 9.36 18.96 4.85
C PRO A 86 8.42 17.78 5.17
N ALA A 87 7.11 18.02 5.06
CA ALA A 87 6.13 16.95 5.18
C ALA A 87 6.40 15.90 4.09
N ALA A 88 6.50 14.63 4.51
CA ALA A 88 6.73 13.53 3.58
C ALA A 88 5.57 13.47 2.55
N PRO A 89 5.85 13.33 1.25
CA PRO A 89 4.80 13.27 0.26
C PRO A 89 3.90 12.06 0.50
N PRO A 90 2.61 12.14 0.14
CA PRO A 90 1.68 11.02 0.28
C PRO A 90 2.23 9.74 -0.33
N LEU A 91 1.96 8.60 0.31
CA LEU A 91 2.41 7.27 -0.13
C LEU A 91 3.93 7.08 -0.17
N THR A 92 4.68 7.85 0.63
CA THR A 92 6.06 7.51 1.02
C THR A 92 6.10 6.83 2.38
N MET A 93 7.20 6.12 2.69
CA MET A 93 7.36 5.47 3.99
C MET A 93 7.20 6.42 5.17
N GLY A 94 7.83 7.61 5.11
CA GLY A 94 7.71 8.61 6.17
C GLY A 94 6.28 9.08 6.39
N TRP A 95 5.51 9.23 5.30
CA TRP A 95 4.11 9.59 5.37
C TRP A 95 3.24 8.47 5.95
N CYS A 96 3.48 7.20 5.55
CA CYS A 96 2.76 6.05 6.09
C CYS A 96 2.96 5.91 7.60
N VAL A 97 4.21 6.04 8.07
CA VAL A 97 4.54 5.95 9.50
C VAL A 97 3.85 7.06 10.28
N GLU A 98 3.88 8.30 9.79
CA GLU A 98 3.23 9.40 10.49
C GLU A 98 1.71 9.25 10.53
N CYS A 99 1.11 8.81 9.43
CA CYS A 99 -0.32 8.51 9.36
C CYS A 99 -0.71 7.47 10.41
N HIS A 100 -0.07 6.31 10.41
CA HIS A 100 -0.37 5.26 11.38
C HIS A 100 -0.13 5.71 12.83
N ARG A 101 0.91 6.52 13.12
CA ARG A 101 1.13 7.07 14.48
C ARG A 101 -0.05 7.91 14.94
N ARG A 102 -0.50 8.81 14.07
CA ARG A 102 -1.67 9.64 14.33
C ARG A 102 -2.92 8.79 14.53
N GLU A 103 -3.25 7.90 13.60
CA GLU A 103 -4.46 7.07 13.69
C GLU A 103 -4.45 6.15 14.94
N ASN A 104 -3.27 5.62 15.30
CA ASN A 104 -3.10 4.83 16.53
C ASN A 104 -3.36 5.67 17.78
N ALA A 105 -2.80 6.89 17.86
CA ALA A 105 -3.02 7.79 18.98
C ALA A 105 -4.48 8.28 19.07
N THR A 106 -5.10 8.61 17.93
CA THR A 106 -6.47 9.14 17.87
C THR A 106 -7.52 8.08 18.19
N HIS A 107 -7.34 6.85 17.70
CA HIS A 107 -8.36 5.81 17.79
C HIS A 107 -8.02 4.72 18.83
N GLY A 108 -6.92 4.86 19.58
CA GLY A 108 -6.45 3.83 20.50
C GLY A 108 -6.12 2.51 19.79
N THR A 109 -5.82 2.57 18.50
CA THR A 109 -5.55 1.39 17.66
C THR A 109 -4.06 1.06 17.66
N ARG A 110 -3.72 -0.16 17.20
CA ARG A 110 -2.35 -0.63 17.06
C ARG A 110 -2.12 -1.13 15.63
N ALA A 111 -2.33 -0.25 14.66
CA ALA A 111 -1.88 -0.49 13.31
C ALA A 111 -0.36 -0.73 13.35
N PRO A 112 0.13 -1.86 12.80
CA PRO A 112 1.53 -2.23 12.90
C PRO A 112 2.37 -1.20 12.15
N LEU A 113 3.06 -0.38 12.93
CA LEU A 113 4.05 0.61 12.48
C LEU A 113 5.44 0.01 12.38
N ASP A 114 5.65 -1.01 13.21
CA ASP A 114 6.82 -1.85 13.36
C ASP A 114 6.28 -3.24 13.69
N CYS A 115 6.88 -4.31 13.18
CA CYS A 115 6.45 -5.68 13.49
C CYS A 115 6.65 -6.11 14.96
N ILE A 116 7.05 -5.23 15.89
CA ILE A 116 7.33 -5.59 17.28
C ILE A 116 6.93 -4.43 18.19
N LEU A 117 5.87 -4.63 18.98
CA LEU A 117 5.79 -4.28 20.40
C LEU A 117 4.37 -4.57 20.88
N ASN A 118 4.18 -5.78 21.42
CA ASN A 118 3.63 -5.94 22.76
C ASN A 118 3.70 -7.42 23.11
N LEU A 119 4.68 -7.77 23.96
CA LEU A 119 4.33 -8.61 25.10
C LEU A 119 5.26 -8.44 26.30
N VAL A 120 6.51 -7.99 26.18
CA VAL A 120 7.35 -7.75 27.37
C VAL A 120 8.34 -6.61 27.09
N GLY A 121 8.48 -5.67 28.02
CA GLY A 121 9.30 -4.46 27.92
C GLY A 121 10.81 -4.68 27.86
N LEU A 122 11.31 -5.42 26.86
CA LEU A 122 12.71 -5.52 26.51
C LEU A 122 12.86 -5.38 25.00
N ARG A 123 13.71 -4.44 24.55
CA ARG A 123 14.12 -4.31 23.16
C ARG A 123 14.90 -5.55 22.75
N PRO A 124 14.71 -6.07 21.52
CA PRO A 124 15.89 -6.23 20.66
C PRO A 124 15.66 -5.93 19.17
N ALA A 125 16.78 -5.90 18.47
CA ALA A 125 16.99 -5.47 17.08
C ALA A 125 16.04 -6.13 16.05
N ALA A 126 15.67 -5.33 15.05
CA ALA A 126 14.75 -5.66 13.98
C ALA A 126 15.06 -7.00 13.30
N PRO A 127 14.09 -7.91 13.14
CA PRO A 127 14.22 -9.00 12.19
C PRO A 127 13.85 -8.47 10.81
N LEU A 128 14.76 -8.64 9.87
CA LEU A 128 14.47 -8.53 8.44
C LEU A 128 13.27 -9.42 8.12
N LEU A 129 12.30 -8.88 7.37
CA LEU A 129 11.13 -9.60 6.84
C LEU A 129 11.55 -10.61 5.76
N THR A 130 12.33 -11.59 6.19
CA THR A 130 12.67 -12.78 5.42
C THR A 130 11.66 -13.87 5.77
N MET A 131 11.62 -14.92 4.95
CA MET A 131 10.73 -16.07 5.18
C MET A 131 10.91 -16.72 6.56
N GLY A 132 12.08 -16.56 7.19
CA GLY A 132 12.32 -16.98 8.56
C GLY A 132 11.41 -16.33 9.60
N TRP A 133 10.94 -15.10 9.39
CA TRP A 133 10.01 -14.43 10.30
C TRP A 133 8.59 -15.03 10.23
N CYS A 134 8.11 -15.35 9.02
CA CYS A 134 6.78 -15.94 8.82
C CYS A 134 6.69 -17.34 9.45
N VAL A 135 7.71 -18.18 9.21
CA VAL A 135 7.78 -19.55 9.76
C VAL A 135 7.84 -19.51 11.28
N GLU A 136 8.60 -18.58 11.87
CA GLU A 136 8.72 -18.47 13.32
C GLU A 136 7.41 -17.99 13.98
N CYS A 137 6.70 -17.07 13.33
CA CYS A 137 5.38 -16.65 13.79
C CYS A 137 4.37 -17.80 13.75
N HIS A 138 4.28 -18.53 12.63
CA HIS A 138 3.37 -19.68 12.51
C HIS A 138 3.71 -20.78 13.50
N ARG A 139 5.00 -21.05 13.73
CA ARG A 139 5.45 -22.05 14.71
C ARG A 139 5.00 -21.66 16.13
N ARG A 140 5.15 -20.39 16.50
CA ARG A 140 4.71 -19.87 17.80
C ARG A 140 3.20 -19.93 17.97
N GLU A 141 2.43 -19.56 16.96
CA GLU A 141 0.96 -19.58 17.01
C GLU A 141 0.42 -21.02 17.08
N ASN A 142 0.99 -21.94 16.29
CA ASN A 142 0.61 -23.36 16.34
C ASN A 142 0.91 -23.97 17.72
N ALA A 143 2.03 -23.58 18.35
CA ALA A 143 2.42 -24.05 19.67
C ALA A 143 1.61 -23.43 20.82
N THR A 144 1.19 -22.17 20.71
CA THR A 144 0.59 -21.42 21.84
C THR A 144 -0.93 -21.28 21.74
N ARG A 145 -1.50 -21.36 20.54
CA ARG A 145 -2.93 -21.15 20.26
C ARG A 145 -3.59 -22.31 19.52
N GLY A 146 -2.86 -23.40 19.26
CA GLY A 146 -3.39 -24.59 18.57
C GLY A 146 -3.84 -24.31 17.14
N SER A 147 -3.29 -23.27 16.50
CA SER A 147 -3.53 -22.99 15.08
C SER A 147 -2.88 -24.06 14.19
N HIS A 148 -3.32 -24.13 12.94
CA HIS A 148 -2.78 -25.06 11.92
C HIS A 148 -2.21 -24.27 10.74
N ALA A 149 -1.42 -23.24 11.04
CA ALA A 149 -0.79 -22.43 10.00
C ALA A 149 0.32 -23.24 9.29
N PRO A 150 0.40 -23.21 7.95
CA PRO A 150 1.37 -23.99 7.20
C PRO A 150 2.80 -23.54 7.49
N LEU A 151 3.69 -24.50 7.65
CA LEU A 151 5.12 -24.32 7.94
C LEU A 151 6.02 -24.80 6.80
N ASP A 152 5.44 -25.43 5.78
CA ASP A 152 6.17 -25.91 4.62
C ASP A 152 6.39 -24.78 3.60
N CYS A 153 7.55 -24.81 2.96
CA CYS A 153 7.98 -23.76 2.04
C CYS A 153 7.13 -23.71 0.77
N ILE A 154 6.54 -24.85 0.34
CA ILE A 154 5.84 -24.99 -0.94
C ILE A 154 4.41 -24.44 -0.91
N THR A 155 3.82 -24.28 0.27
CA THR A 155 2.49 -23.66 0.44
C THR A 155 2.53 -22.14 0.28
N CYS A 156 3.70 -21.51 0.47
CA CYS A 156 3.85 -20.05 0.39
C CYS A 156 4.76 -19.57 -0.76
N HIS A 157 5.63 -20.43 -1.28
CA HIS A 157 6.43 -20.15 -2.47
C HIS A 157 5.95 -20.98 -3.66
N HIS A 158 5.52 -20.27 -4.70
CA HIS A 158 5.44 -20.77 -6.07
C HIS A 158 6.47 -20.03 -6.91
#